data_AF-A0A7W1IMT5-F1
#
_entry.id   AF-A0A7W1IMT5-F1
#
_cell.length_a   1.000
_cell.length_b   1.000
_cell.length_c   1.000
_cell.angle_alpha   90.00
_cell.angle_beta   90.00
_cell.angle_gamma   90.00
#
_symmetry.space_group_name_H-M   'P 1'
#
loop_
_entity.id
_entity.type
_entity.pdbx_description
1 polymer ?
#
loop_
_entity_poly.entity_id
_entity_poly.type
_entity_poly.pdbx_seq_one_letter_code
_entity_poly.pdbx_strand_id
1 'polypeptide(L)'
;MKLKSISAILISIGVSFIYSYLLNSQFHKISPQWWHSLILFTGLFAAITLISFIKTDVKTFTGILLATGAIKLLLAMVVIFIYSFTLKGGFFAFFLHFIGHYVLFTVFEIRYLLQLIKTKQNEN
;
A
#
# COMPACT_ATOMS: atom_id res chain seq x y z
N MET A 1 20.49 2.63 4.08
CA MET A 1 19.18 3.08 3.53
C MET A 1 18.40 1.97 2.82
N LYS A 2 19.01 1.20 1.89
CA LYS A 2 18.35 0.11 1.13
C LYS A 2 17.69 -0.97 2.00
N LEU A 3 18.37 -1.42 3.07
CA LEU A 3 17.86 -2.46 3.96
C LEU A 3 16.60 -2.03 4.73
N LYS A 4 16.53 -0.76 5.16
CA LYS A 4 15.38 -0.22 5.90
C LYS A 4 14.12 -0.12 5.02
N SER A 5 14.30 0.20 3.73
CA SER A 5 13.20 0.24 2.77
C SER A 5 12.64 -1.14 2.48
N ILE A 6 13.52 -2.12 2.27
CA ILE A 6 13.13 -3.52 2.04
C ILE A 6 12.42 -4.06 3.28
N SER A 7 12.91 -3.79 4.48
CA SER A 7 12.24 -4.20 5.72
C SER A 7 10.86 -3.56 5.87
N ALA A 8 10.69 -2.29 5.50
CA ALA A 8 9.38 -1.61 5.57
C ALA A 8 8.36 -2.28 4.64
N ILE A 9 8.78 -2.62 3.42
CA ILE A 9 7.93 -3.34 2.45
C ILE A 9 7.57 -4.73 3.01
N LEU A 10 8.55 -5.50 3.46
CA LEU A 10 8.31 -6.85 4.00
C LEU A 10 7.37 -6.85 5.21
N ILE A 11 7.54 -5.89 6.13
CA ILE A 11 6.65 -5.71 7.28
C ILE A 11 5.24 -5.37 6.81
N SER A 12 5.09 -4.45 5.85
CA SER A 12 3.77 -4.07 5.33
C SER A 12 3.05 -5.24 4.66
N ILE A 13 3.77 -6.08 3.92
CA ILE A 13 3.23 -7.31 3.32
C ILE A 13 2.81 -8.29 4.42
N GLY A 14 3.69 -8.56 5.40
CA GLY A 14 3.41 -9.49 6.49
C GLY A 14 2.19 -9.09 7.31
N VAL A 15 2.09 -7.82 7.71
CA VAL A 15 0.94 -7.31 8.47
C VAL A 15 -0.33 -7.34 7.63
N SER A 16 -0.26 -7.02 6.34
CA SER A 16 -1.40 -7.09 5.42
C SER A 16 -1.88 -8.52 5.18
N PHE A 17 -0.95 -9.47 5.08
CA PHE A 17 -1.25 -10.89 4.97
C PHE A 17 -1.94 -11.41 6.24
N ILE A 18 -1.40 -11.08 7.42
CA ILE A 18 -2.02 -11.44 8.71
C ILE A 18 -3.42 -10.83 8.81
N TYR A 19 -3.58 -9.55 8.46
CA TYR A 19 -4.89 -8.90 8.42
C TYR A 19 -5.88 -9.67 7.53
N SER A 20 -5.47 -10.00 6.30
CA SER A 20 -6.32 -10.77 5.39
C SER A 20 -6.61 -12.18 5.88
N TYR A 21 -5.66 -12.84 6.53
CA TYR A 21 -5.86 -14.15 7.14
C TYR A 21 -6.89 -14.09 8.27
N LEU A 22 -6.75 -13.12 9.19
CA LEU A 22 -7.69 -12.91 10.28
C LEU A 22 -9.10 -12.57 9.78
N LEU A 23 -9.20 -11.71 8.75
CA LEU A 23 -10.48 -11.35 8.16
C LEU A 23 -11.15 -12.58 7.53
N ASN A 24 -10.41 -13.38 6.75
CA ASN A 24 -10.96 -14.62 6.18
C ASN A 24 -11.34 -15.66 7.25
N SER A 25 -10.65 -15.69 8.40
CA SER A 25 -11.01 -16.58 9.51
C SER A 25 -12.31 -16.18 10.21
N GLN A 26 -12.64 -14.89 10.24
CA GLN A 26 -13.85 -14.38 10.91
C GLN A 26 -15.07 -14.38 9.98
N PHE A 27 -14.86 -14.22 8.67
CA PHE A 27 -15.92 -14.21 7.67
C PHE A 27 -15.97 -15.56 6.93
N HIS A 28 -17.04 -16.33 7.14
CA HIS A 28 -17.30 -17.63 6.47
C HIS A 28 -17.31 -17.58 4.93
N LYS A 29 -17.32 -16.39 4.32
CA LYS A 29 -17.18 -16.19 2.87
C LYS A 29 -15.79 -15.65 2.56
N ILE A 30 -14.89 -16.55 2.24
CA ILE A 30 -13.55 -16.23 1.74
C ILE A 30 -13.71 -15.46 0.43
N SER A 31 -13.09 -14.28 0.31
CA SER A 31 -12.92 -13.62 -0.98
C SER A 31 -11.70 -14.22 -1.68
N PRO A 32 -11.82 -15.17 -2.62
CA PRO A 32 -10.65 -15.84 -3.22
C PRO A 32 -9.66 -14.89 -3.92
N GLN A 33 -10.08 -13.65 -4.15
CA GLN A 33 -9.38 -12.63 -4.93
C GLN A 33 -8.73 -11.55 -4.05
N TRP A 34 -8.65 -11.74 -2.73
CA TRP A 34 -8.05 -10.77 -1.80
C TRP A 34 -6.58 -10.47 -2.13
N TRP A 35 -5.85 -11.45 -2.68
CA TRP A 35 -4.44 -11.33 -3.04
C TRP A 35 -4.19 -10.31 -4.17
N HIS A 36 -5.16 -10.03 -5.05
CA HIS A 36 -5.02 -8.99 -6.09
C HIS A 36 -4.74 -7.62 -5.47
N SER A 37 -5.47 -7.30 -4.40
CA SER A 37 -5.27 -6.03 -3.69
C SER A 37 -3.92 -5.97 -2.98
N LEU A 38 -3.44 -7.10 -2.43
CA LEU A 38 -2.12 -7.18 -1.81
C LEU A 38 -1.00 -6.94 -2.83
N ILE A 39 -1.07 -7.58 -4.01
CA ILE A 39 -0.10 -7.39 -5.10
C ILE A 39 -0.10 -5.95 -5.57
N LEU A 40 -1.28 -5.36 -5.79
CA LEU A 40 -1.43 -3.98 -6.23
C LEU A 40 -0.73 -3.00 -5.29
N PHE A 41 -1.04 -3.04 -3.99
CA PHE A 41 -0.45 -2.11 -3.02
C PHE A 41 1.03 -2.37 -2.76
N THR A 42 1.47 -3.62 -2.84
CA THR A 42 2.90 -3.97 -2.79
C THR A 42 3.65 -3.36 -3.97
N GLY A 43 3.13 -3.52 -5.19
CA GLY A 43 3.74 -2.96 -6.40
C GLY A 43 3.81 -1.43 -6.35
N LEU A 44 2.75 -0.77 -5.89
CA LEU A 44 2.74 0.68 -5.72
C LEU A 44 3.77 1.13 -4.67
N PHE A 45 3.84 0.47 -3.52
CA PHE A 45 4.81 0.83 -2.49
C PHE A 45 6.26 0.60 -2.95
N ALA A 46 6.51 -0.49 -3.68
CA ALA A 46 7.80 -0.75 -4.30
C ALA A 46 8.18 0.32 -5.34
N ALA A 47 7.26 0.71 -6.21
CA ALA A 47 7.49 1.77 -7.20
C ALA A 47 7.83 3.11 -6.54
N ILE A 48 7.14 3.47 -5.46
CA ILE A 48 7.38 4.72 -4.73
C ILE A 48 8.73 4.69 -4.02
N THR A 49 9.07 3.55 -3.43
CA THR A 49 10.38 3.31 -2.84
C THR A 49 11.49 3.46 -3.88
N LEU A 50 11.30 2.92 -5.09
CA LEU A 50 12.24 3.06 -6.20
C LEU A 50 12.39 4.52 -6.63
N ILE A 51 11.29 5.25 -6.82
CA ILE A 51 11.30 6.68 -7.17
C ILE A 51 12.04 7.49 -6.09
N SER A 52 11.81 7.17 -4.81
CA SER A 52 12.44 7.84 -3.66
C SER A 52 13.95 7.59 -3.57
N PHE A 53 14.45 6.50 -4.16
CA PHE A 53 15.89 6.28 -4.30
C PHE A 53 16.51 7.10 -5.43
N ILE A 54 15.79 7.32 -6.52
CA ILE A 54 16.28 8.07 -7.68
C ILE A 54 16.23 9.58 -7.42
N LYS A 55 15.14 10.08 -6.85
CA LYS A 55 14.96 11.51 -6.54
C LYS A 55 15.33 11.79 -5.09
N THR A 56 16.52 12.32 -4.88
CA THR A 56 17.13 12.42 -3.54
C THR A 56 16.78 13.69 -2.76
N ASP A 57 16.19 14.70 -3.41
CA ASP A 57 15.93 16.00 -2.79
C ASP A 57 14.70 15.98 -1.85
N VAL A 58 14.92 16.40 -0.60
CA VAL A 58 13.94 16.47 0.48
C VAL A 58 12.78 17.41 0.13
N LYS A 59 13.03 18.50 -0.62
CA LYS A 59 11.96 19.44 -1.04
C LYS A 59 10.97 18.81 -2.02
N THR A 60 11.41 17.84 -2.81
CA THR A 60 10.55 17.13 -3.78
C THR A 60 9.70 16.05 -3.11
N PHE A 61 10.00 15.72 -1.85
CA PHE A 61 9.48 14.54 -1.19
C PHE A 61 8.02 14.67 -0.78
N THR A 62 7.61 15.83 -0.27
CA THR A 62 6.19 16.13 0.00
C THR A 62 5.36 16.08 -1.29
N GLY A 63 5.91 16.58 -2.39
CA GLY A 63 5.26 16.51 -3.70
C GLY A 63 5.10 15.07 -4.19
N ILE A 64 6.11 14.22 -4.00
CA ILE A 64 6.02 12.79 -4.30
C ILE A 64 4.95 12.12 -3.45
N LEU A 65 4.92 12.36 -2.13
CA LEU A 65 3.92 11.80 -1.22
C LEU A 65 2.48 12.18 -1.63
N LEU A 66 2.25 13.45 -1.95
CA LEU A 66 0.92 13.92 -2.37
C LEU A 66 0.51 13.33 -3.72
N ALA A 67 1.43 13.33 -4.70
CA ALA A 67 1.19 12.77 -6.02
C ALA A 67 0.89 11.27 -5.94
N THR A 68 1.65 10.53 -5.13
CA THR A 68 1.46 9.08 -4.98
C THR A 68 0.19 8.75 -4.22
N GLY A 69 -0.17 9.54 -3.20
CA GLY A 69 -1.47 9.43 -2.53
C GLY A 69 -2.64 9.62 -3.50
N ALA A 70 -2.58 10.66 -4.34
CA ALA A 70 -3.60 10.93 -5.35
C ALA A 70 -3.69 9.82 -6.41
N ILE A 71 -2.55 9.36 -6.93
CA ILE A 71 -2.49 8.25 -7.90
C ILE A 71 -3.06 6.96 -7.29
N LYS A 72 -2.72 6.63 -6.04
CA LYS A 72 -3.26 5.46 -5.33
C LYS A 72 -4.77 5.55 -5.19
N LEU A 73 -5.31 6.71 -4.83
CA LEU A 73 -6.75 6.93 -4.70
C LEU A 73 -7.47 6.75 -6.04
N LEU A 74 -6.94 7.35 -7.11
CA LEU A 74 -7.48 7.20 -8.46
C LEU A 74 -7.45 5.74 -8.92
N LEU A 75 -6.31 5.07 -8.75
CA LEU A 75 -6.18 3.66 -9.14
C LEU A 75 -7.07 2.75 -8.29
N ALA A 76 -7.19 3.03 -6.99
CA ALA A 76 -8.10 2.33 -6.09
C ALA A 76 -9.55 2.48 -6.53
N MET A 77 -9.97 3.69 -6.90
CA MET A 77 -11.31 3.95 -7.42
C MET A 77 -11.58 3.14 -8.70
N VAL A 78 -10.64 3.15 -9.65
CA VAL A 78 -10.76 2.39 -10.91
C VAL A 78 -10.86 0.89 -10.63
N VAL A 79 -10.01 0.35 -9.75
CA VAL A 79 -10.03 -1.07 -9.40
C VAL A 79 -11.34 -1.45 -8.72
N ILE A 80 -11.78 -0.70 -7.70
CA ILE A 80 -13.05 -0.94 -7.02
C ILE A 80 -14.21 -0.89 -8.01
N PHE A 81 -14.21 0.08 -8.93
CA PHE A 81 -15.24 0.21 -9.95
C PHE A 81 -15.29 -1.04 -10.84
N ILE A 82 -14.15 -1.49 -11.39
CA ILE A 82 -14.09 -2.71 -12.21
C ILE A 82 -14.60 -3.93 -11.42
N TYR A 83 -14.14 -4.10 -10.18
CA TYR A 83 -14.53 -5.26 -9.36
C TYR A 83 -16.00 -5.22 -8.93
N SER A 84 -16.63 -4.05 -8.86
CA SER A 84 -18.07 -3.94 -8.56
C SER A 84 -18.95 -4.59 -9.64
N PHE A 85 -18.52 -4.60 -10.90
CA PHE A 85 -19.26 -5.26 -11.99
C PHE A 85 -18.95 -6.74 -12.13
N THR A 86 -17.73 -7.15 -11.78
CA THR A 86 -17.27 -8.55 -11.97
C THR A 86 -17.60 -9.45 -10.77
N LEU A 87 -17.57 -8.94 -9.53
CA LEU A 87 -17.83 -9.71 -8.30
C LEU A 87 -19.26 -9.52 -7.77
N LYS A 88 -20.26 -10.01 -8.49
CA LYS A 88 -21.68 -9.80 -8.15
C LYS A 88 -22.10 -10.28 -6.74
N GLY A 89 -21.41 -11.26 -6.15
CA GLY A 89 -21.71 -11.78 -4.81
C GLY A 89 -20.59 -11.71 -3.77
N GLY A 90 -19.35 -11.42 -4.20
CA GLY A 90 -18.14 -11.40 -3.36
C GLY A 90 -17.53 -10.00 -3.18
N PHE A 91 -18.12 -8.97 -3.80
CA PHE A 91 -17.56 -7.63 -3.83
C PHE A 91 -17.33 -7.06 -2.43
N PHE A 92 -18.29 -7.20 -1.52
CA PHE A 92 -18.17 -6.63 -0.17
C PHE A 92 -16.99 -7.23 0.62
N ALA A 93 -16.80 -8.55 0.54
CA ALA A 93 -15.67 -9.22 1.17
C ALA A 93 -14.35 -8.74 0.55
N PHE A 94 -14.25 -8.70 -0.78
CA PHE A 94 -13.09 -8.14 -1.48
C PHE A 94 -12.82 -6.69 -1.08
N PHE A 95 -13.85 -5.86 -0.99
CA PHE A 95 -13.77 -4.46 -0.63
C PHE A 95 -13.20 -4.26 0.78
N LEU A 96 -13.60 -5.09 1.76
CA LEU A 96 -13.04 -5.06 3.11
C LEU A 96 -11.54 -5.43 3.15
N HIS A 97 -11.12 -6.41 2.37
CA HIS A 97 -9.68 -6.69 2.20
C HIS A 97 -8.97 -5.52 1.54
N PHE A 98 -9.56 -5.00 0.47
CA PHE A 98 -9.00 -3.92 -0.35
C PHE A 98 -8.75 -2.66 0.49
N ILE A 99 -9.75 -2.21 1.24
CA ILE A 99 -9.64 -1.01 2.08
C ILE A 99 -8.64 -1.22 3.22
N GLY A 100 -8.61 -2.41 3.83
CA GLY A 100 -7.66 -2.73 4.88
C GLY A 100 -6.22 -2.70 4.38
N HIS A 101 -5.95 -3.30 3.22
CA HIS A 101 -4.64 -3.21 2.57
C HIS A 101 -4.28 -1.77 2.22
N TYR A 102 -5.22 -1.00 1.63
CA TYR A 102 -5.00 0.40 1.32
C TYR A 102 -4.54 1.18 2.56
N VAL A 103 -5.23 1.02 3.70
CA VAL A 103 -4.90 1.72 4.94
C VAL A 103 -3.56 1.26 5.49
N LEU A 104 -3.33 -0.05 5.60
CA LEU A 104 -2.08 -0.58 6.14
C LEU A 104 -0.86 -0.11 5.32
N PHE A 105 -0.91 -0.25 4.00
CA PHE A 105 0.17 0.19 3.13
C PHE A 105 0.38 1.70 3.20
N THR A 106 -0.69 2.50 3.25
CA THR A 106 -0.59 3.96 3.41
C THR A 106 0.10 4.34 4.72
N VAL A 107 -0.26 3.70 5.84
CA VAL A 107 0.36 3.97 7.14
C VAL A 107 1.85 3.61 7.14
N PHE A 108 2.21 2.44 6.61
CA PHE A 108 3.62 2.03 6.53
C PHE A 108 4.43 2.92 5.61
N GLU A 109 3.85 3.32 4.47
CA GLU A 109 4.47 4.24 3.54
C GLU A 109 4.74 5.60 4.18
N ILE A 110 3.74 6.23 4.82
CA ILE A 110 3.93 7.53 5.48
C ILE A 110 5.02 7.42 6.55
N ARG A 111 5.01 6.36 7.37
CA ARG A 111 6.05 6.12 8.38
C ARG A 111 7.44 5.99 7.75
N TYR A 112 7.56 5.19 6.69
CA TYR A 112 8.82 4.99 5.97
C TYR A 112 9.35 6.30 5.37
N LEU A 113 8.48 7.03 4.69
CA LEU A 113 8.79 8.30 4.05
C LEU A 113 9.23 9.35 5.09
N LEU A 114 8.52 9.48 6.21
CA LEU A 114 8.92 10.36 7.32
C LEU A 114 10.30 10.00 7.91
N GLN A 115 10.61 8.71 8.06
CA GLN A 115 11.92 8.27 8.51
C GLN A 115 13.02 8.63 7.51
N LEU A 116 12.74 8.53 6.21
CA LEU A 116 13.69 8.90 5.16
C LEU A 116 14.00 10.40 5.19
N ILE A 117 12.98 11.25 5.33
CA ILE A 117 13.14 12.71 5.45
C ILE A 117 14.04 13.05 6.63
N LYS A 118 13.75 12.50 7.81
CA LYS A 118 14.55 12.74 9.03
C LYS A 118 16.00 12.29 8.87
N THR A 119 16.22 11.16 8.22
CA THR A 119 17.59 10.64 8.00
C THR A 119 18.37 11.60 7.10
N LYS A 120 17.79 12.07 5.99
CA LYS A 120 18.45 12.99 5.07
C LYS A 120 18.66 14.39 5.63
N GLN A 121 17.74 14.88 6.48
CA GLN A 121 17.91 16.17 7.13
C GLN A 121 19.07 16.17 8.13
N ASN A 122 19.38 15.02 8.75
CA ASN A 122 20.51 14.89 9.68
C ASN A 122 21.86 14.65 8.98
N GLU A 123 21.86 14.25 7.70
CA GLU A 123 23.07 14.01 6.89
C GLU A 123 23.57 15.29 6.19
N ASN A 124 22.75 16.34 6.12
CA ASN A 124 23.10 17.67 5.61
C ASN A 124 23.39 18.65 6.76
#